data_AF-A0A0J9VVD4-F1
#
_entry.id   AF-A0A0J9VVD4-F1
#
_cell.length_a   1.000
_cell.length_b   1.000
_cell.length_c   1.000
_cell.angle_alpha   90.00
_cell.angle_beta   90.00
_cell.angle_gamma   90.00
#
_symmetry.space_group_name_H-M   'P 1'
#
loop_
_entity.id
_entity.type
_entity.pdbx_description
1 polymer ?
#
loop_
_entity_poly.entity_id
_entity_poly.type
_entity_poly.pdbx_seq_one_letter_code
_entity_poly.pdbx_strand_id
1 'polypeptide(L)'
;MSDALRSNILPIMDKFFSTAETTVLYFDDVGPNVVNELCKDKQTPERLSSVISVCNSKCFERVWTAMEFIRSERVRMMISNYTYFPDLDDPAFLGQVFKAWKDEVRQHEKVHDLERKVQMGKNEVPRSLSTLKSAKLLKRMNFAMATALRCKRGCKNRMNFLHALRGIEVHPPTLGKYTTFNDSEQRITLRIEDIGTVSIVGRPEQGSMMQAFSSAAKLALEIDGPDVRDFIATLGRTHPGNALTTMEILEEKNEVNNVQRVLNKLFNCSEIPSWPTDGKDNIKWLRDVLSFSKLRPGDDQTVLGDNAARFGTIHCRPYHYTVGITCTGCDRMFAHEIESFVLQTELRNARAYRIPGLKYLCSEKDSLAILVYEDKVVGRMIWATPACACGRTEVVTLRIPELFMPRIFDQLDI
;
A
#
# COMPACT_ATOMS: atom_id res chain seq x y z
N MET A 1 15.64 8.02 -22.16
CA MET A 1 14.38 7.80 -22.93
C MET A 1 13.46 8.98 -22.64
N SER A 2 13.02 9.74 -23.65
CA SER A 2 12.24 10.98 -23.45
C SER A 2 10.79 10.69 -23.02
N ASP A 3 10.19 11.62 -22.25
CA ASP A 3 8.78 11.55 -21.79
C ASP A 3 7.82 11.33 -22.97
N ALA A 4 8.07 11.98 -24.10
CA ALA A 4 7.25 11.87 -25.31
C ALA A 4 7.20 10.45 -25.88
N LEU A 5 8.35 9.76 -25.95
CA LEU A 5 8.39 8.39 -26.47
C LEU A 5 7.64 7.42 -25.56
N ARG A 6 7.76 7.60 -24.24
CA ARG A 6 7.06 6.75 -23.27
C ARG A 6 5.55 6.99 -23.31
N SER A 7 5.09 8.24 -23.38
CA SER A 7 3.66 8.56 -23.50
C SER A 7 3.01 7.96 -24.75
N ASN A 8 3.77 7.76 -25.83
CA ASN A 8 3.27 7.11 -27.04
C ASN A 8 3.24 5.57 -26.94
N ILE A 9 4.22 4.97 -26.24
CA ILE A 9 4.33 3.51 -26.11
C ILE A 9 3.31 2.95 -25.11
N LEU A 10 3.03 3.68 -24.02
CA LEU A 10 2.17 3.19 -22.94
C LEU A 10 0.75 2.79 -23.39
N PRO A 11 0.01 3.61 -24.17
CA PRO A 11 -1.31 3.24 -24.65
C PRO A 11 -1.28 2.02 -25.60
N ILE A 12 -0.22 1.89 -26.40
CA ILE A 12 -0.05 0.77 -27.33
C ILE A 12 0.16 -0.53 -26.54
N MET A 13 0.99 -0.51 -25.52
CA MET A 13 1.24 -1.69 -24.68
C MET A 13 0.02 -2.08 -23.86
N ASP A 14 -0.73 -1.10 -23.35
CA ASP A 14 -2.00 -1.36 -22.68
C ASP A 14 -2.99 -2.09 -23.60
N LYS A 15 -3.14 -1.60 -24.84
CA LYS A 15 -3.94 -2.24 -25.86
C LYS A 15 -3.44 -3.66 -26.15
N PHE A 16 -2.15 -3.82 -26.39
CA PHE A 16 -1.54 -5.11 -26.74
C PHE A 16 -1.86 -6.19 -25.71
N PHE A 17 -1.61 -5.92 -24.42
CA PHE A 17 -1.90 -6.88 -23.36
C PHE A 17 -3.40 -7.10 -23.16
N SER A 18 -4.22 -6.06 -23.27
CA SER A 18 -5.68 -6.19 -23.14
C SER A 18 -6.31 -7.04 -24.25
N THR A 19 -5.65 -7.15 -25.41
CA THR A 19 -6.11 -7.94 -26.57
C THR A 19 -5.42 -9.30 -26.69
N ALA A 20 -4.38 -9.56 -25.90
CA ALA A 20 -3.66 -10.83 -25.97
C ALA A 20 -4.50 -11.95 -25.34
N GLU A 21 -4.72 -13.03 -26.10
CA GLU A 21 -5.46 -14.20 -25.60
C GLU A 21 -4.74 -14.84 -24.41
N THR A 22 -3.41 -14.91 -24.45
CA THR A 22 -2.58 -15.45 -23.36
C THR A 22 -1.25 -14.72 -23.28
N THR A 23 -0.82 -14.45 -22.06
CA THR A 23 0.52 -13.89 -21.76
C THR A 23 1.31 -14.88 -20.93
N VAL A 24 2.55 -15.15 -21.33
CA VAL A 24 3.46 -16.06 -20.62
C VAL A 24 4.48 -15.23 -19.84
N LEU A 25 4.46 -15.35 -18.52
CA LEU A 25 5.47 -14.79 -17.64
C LEU A 25 6.61 -15.79 -17.48
N TYR A 26 7.80 -15.41 -17.93
CA TYR A 26 9.00 -16.24 -17.81
C TYR A 26 9.80 -15.86 -16.56
N PHE A 27 9.92 -16.83 -15.64
CA PHE A 27 10.70 -16.76 -14.41
C PHE A 27 12.03 -17.50 -14.62
N ASP A 28 12.98 -16.82 -15.25
CA ASP A 28 14.30 -17.38 -15.60
C ASP A 28 15.16 -17.74 -14.37
N ASP A 29 14.82 -17.19 -13.21
CA ASP A 29 15.50 -17.37 -11.94
C ASP A 29 14.74 -18.23 -10.92
N VAL A 30 13.55 -18.73 -11.26
CA VAL A 30 12.78 -19.65 -10.43
C VAL A 30 12.94 -21.06 -10.98
N GLY A 31 13.50 -21.96 -10.17
CA GLY A 31 13.72 -23.36 -10.55
C GLY A 31 12.56 -24.31 -10.18
N PRO A 32 12.54 -25.54 -10.72
CA PRO A 32 11.51 -26.54 -10.43
C PRO A 32 11.38 -26.86 -8.93
N ASN A 33 12.50 -26.94 -8.21
CA ASN A 33 12.50 -27.21 -6.77
C ASN A 33 11.75 -26.13 -5.98
N VAL A 34 11.89 -24.86 -6.39
CA VAL A 34 11.17 -23.74 -5.75
C VAL A 34 9.67 -23.94 -5.88
N VAL A 35 9.19 -24.26 -7.08
CA VAL A 35 7.76 -24.51 -7.34
C VAL A 35 7.27 -25.75 -6.60
N ASN A 36 8.04 -26.84 -6.62
CA ASN A 36 7.68 -28.08 -5.94
C ASN A 36 7.51 -27.87 -4.43
N GLU A 37 8.46 -27.20 -3.77
CA GLU A 37 8.35 -26.87 -2.34
C GLU A 37 7.19 -25.92 -2.06
N LEU A 38 6.99 -24.90 -2.92
CA LEU A 38 5.90 -23.93 -2.76
C LEU A 38 4.52 -24.60 -2.80
N CYS A 39 4.34 -25.57 -3.70
CA CYS A 39 3.10 -26.30 -3.92
C CYS A 39 2.84 -27.40 -2.88
N LYS A 40 3.79 -27.71 -1.98
CA LYS A 40 3.54 -28.67 -0.88
C LYS A 40 2.46 -28.13 0.05
N ASP A 41 1.55 -29.01 0.46
CA ASP A 41 0.56 -28.68 1.50
C ASP A 41 1.17 -28.70 2.90
N LYS A 42 2.28 -29.42 3.09
CA LYS A 42 2.98 -29.48 4.36
C LYS A 42 3.90 -28.28 4.53
N GLN A 43 3.95 -27.77 5.75
CA GLN A 43 4.87 -26.74 6.15
C GLN A 43 6.29 -27.31 6.23
N THR A 44 7.22 -26.68 5.53
CA THR A 44 8.65 -26.99 5.57
C THR A 44 9.44 -25.68 5.61
N PRO A 45 10.62 -25.63 6.25
CA PRO A 45 11.51 -24.46 6.17
C PRO A 45 11.77 -24.02 4.72
N GLU A 46 11.86 -24.99 3.81
CA GLU A 46 12.09 -24.81 2.38
C GLU A 46 10.91 -24.13 1.69
N ARG A 47 9.66 -24.37 2.15
CA ARG A 47 8.45 -23.73 1.60
C ARG A 47 8.48 -22.21 1.80
N LEU A 48 8.91 -21.73 2.98
CA LEU A 48 9.08 -20.30 3.23
C LEU A 48 10.23 -19.71 2.39
N SER A 49 11.34 -20.43 2.23
CA SER A 49 12.41 -20.02 1.31
C SER A 49 11.91 -19.89 -0.13
N SER A 50 11.05 -20.81 -0.59
CA SER A 50 10.45 -20.75 -1.92
C SER A 50 9.50 -19.57 -2.10
N VAL A 51 8.72 -19.21 -1.07
CA VAL A 51 7.91 -17.99 -1.06
C VAL A 51 8.78 -16.76 -1.31
N ILE A 52 9.90 -16.65 -0.58
CA ILE A 52 10.84 -15.53 -0.73
C ILE A 52 11.49 -15.54 -2.11
N SER A 53 11.91 -16.71 -2.62
CA SER A 53 12.50 -16.85 -3.95
C SER A 53 11.57 -16.35 -5.06
N VAL A 54 10.29 -16.77 -5.05
CA VAL A 54 9.31 -16.28 -6.03
C VAL A 54 9.09 -14.78 -5.88
N CYS A 55 8.95 -14.27 -4.65
CA CYS A 55 8.73 -12.84 -4.41
C CYS A 55 9.88 -11.96 -4.94
N ASN A 56 11.13 -12.45 -4.83
CA ASN A 56 12.33 -11.75 -5.26
C ASN A 56 12.71 -12.01 -6.73
N SER A 57 11.90 -12.76 -7.49
CA SER A 57 12.21 -13.02 -8.90
C SER A 57 12.39 -11.72 -9.71
N LYS A 58 13.39 -11.74 -10.59
CA LYS A 58 13.70 -10.69 -11.58
C LYS A 58 12.52 -10.34 -12.47
N CYS A 59 11.61 -11.29 -12.68
CA CYS A 59 10.37 -11.08 -13.43
C CYS A 59 9.59 -9.91 -12.84
N PHE A 60 9.39 -9.91 -11.51
CA PHE A 60 8.65 -8.85 -10.82
C PHE A 60 9.39 -7.51 -10.72
N GLU A 61 10.64 -7.41 -11.16
CA GLU A 61 11.34 -6.13 -11.22
C GLU A 61 10.99 -5.29 -12.47
N ARG A 62 10.26 -5.87 -13.43
CA ARG A 62 9.81 -5.22 -14.66
C ARG A 62 8.44 -4.60 -14.41
N VAL A 63 8.26 -3.30 -14.74
CA VAL A 63 6.90 -2.66 -14.71
C VAL A 63 5.93 -3.48 -15.54
N TRP A 64 6.42 -4.00 -16.66
CA TRP A 64 5.65 -4.76 -17.62
C TRP A 64 5.04 -6.02 -17.03
N THR A 65 5.70 -6.69 -16.10
CA THR A 65 5.15 -7.89 -15.46
C THR A 65 3.88 -7.61 -14.66
N ALA A 66 3.79 -6.47 -13.98
CA ALA A 66 2.55 -6.07 -13.34
C ALA A 66 1.45 -5.71 -14.37
N MET A 67 1.81 -5.14 -15.52
CA MET A 67 0.88 -4.81 -16.59
C MET A 67 0.37 -6.05 -17.34
N GLU A 68 1.28 -6.92 -17.76
CA GLU A 68 1.04 -8.25 -18.30
C GLU A 68 0.11 -9.04 -17.39
N PHE A 69 0.34 -8.96 -16.07
CA PHE A 69 -0.51 -9.63 -15.11
C PHE A 69 -1.93 -9.06 -15.05
N ILE A 70 -2.07 -7.73 -14.92
CA ILE A 70 -3.35 -7.06 -14.67
C ILE A 70 -4.22 -7.02 -15.93
N ARG A 71 -3.62 -6.78 -17.10
CA ARG A 71 -4.37 -6.49 -18.35
C ARG A 71 -4.66 -7.70 -19.19
N SER A 72 -3.80 -8.72 -19.18
CA SER A 72 -4.01 -9.91 -19.99
C SER A 72 -5.16 -10.74 -19.48
N GLU A 73 -5.98 -11.28 -20.39
CA GLU A 73 -7.11 -12.12 -20.02
C GLU A 73 -6.64 -13.39 -19.30
N ARG A 74 -5.70 -14.12 -19.91
CA ARG A 74 -5.03 -15.28 -19.33
C ARG A 74 -3.55 -15.04 -19.14
N VAL A 75 -3.04 -15.49 -18.00
CA VAL A 75 -1.62 -15.42 -17.64
C VAL A 75 -1.13 -16.82 -17.30
N ARG A 76 -0.01 -17.22 -17.89
CA ARG A 76 0.63 -18.52 -17.70
C ARG A 76 2.08 -18.35 -17.30
N MET A 77 2.67 -19.38 -16.72
CA MET A 77 4.03 -19.32 -16.18
C MET A 77 4.92 -20.30 -16.92
N MET A 78 6.15 -19.84 -17.16
CA MET A 78 7.27 -20.67 -17.57
C MET A 78 8.42 -20.42 -16.59
N ILE A 79 9.06 -21.47 -16.11
CA ILE A 79 10.17 -21.39 -15.15
C ILE A 79 11.51 -21.66 -15.83
N SER A 80 12.63 -21.55 -15.09
CA SER A 80 13.99 -21.50 -15.65
C SER A 80 14.41 -22.69 -16.52
N ASN A 81 13.79 -23.86 -16.34
CA ASN A 81 14.03 -25.04 -17.17
C ASN A 81 13.03 -25.18 -18.34
N TYR A 82 12.34 -24.10 -18.70
CA TYR A 82 11.29 -24.05 -19.72
C TYR A 82 10.06 -24.91 -19.44
N THR A 83 9.88 -25.37 -18.19
CA THR A 83 8.62 -26.04 -17.80
C THR A 83 7.50 -25.01 -17.87
N TYR A 84 6.53 -25.30 -18.72
CA TYR A 84 5.32 -24.51 -18.91
C TYR A 84 4.19 -25.10 -18.07
N PHE A 85 3.42 -24.23 -17.40
CA PHE A 85 2.28 -24.62 -16.58
C PHE A 85 0.98 -24.19 -17.27
N PRO A 86 0.46 -24.98 -18.24
CA PRO A 86 -0.73 -24.62 -19.02
C PRO A 86 -2.01 -24.56 -18.21
N ASP A 87 -2.14 -25.43 -17.19
CA ASP A 87 -3.40 -25.64 -16.47
C ASP A 87 -3.39 -25.01 -15.08
N LEU A 88 -2.27 -24.40 -14.68
CA LEU A 88 -2.18 -23.74 -13.40
C LEU A 88 -2.91 -22.40 -13.47
N ASP A 89 -4.14 -22.37 -12.93
CA ASP A 89 -4.91 -21.14 -12.73
C ASP A 89 -4.44 -20.35 -11.51
N ASP A 90 -3.11 -20.23 -11.40
CA ASP A 90 -2.45 -19.41 -10.39
C ASP A 90 -1.36 -18.53 -11.00
N PRO A 91 -1.75 -17.45 -11.71
CA PRO A 91 -0.84 -16.51 -12.32
C PRO A 91 0.30 -16.09 -11.38
N ALA A 92 1.54 -16.22 -11.87
CA ALA A 92 2.76 -15.88 -11.13
C ALA A 92 2.89 -16.57 -9.75
N PHE A 93 2.22 -17.72 -9.57
CA PHE A 93 2.18 -18.51 -8.34
C PHE A 93 1.63 -17.75 -7.11
N LEU A 94 0.89 -16.65 -7.32
CA LEU A 94 0.50 -15.75 -6.24
C LEU A 94 -0.40 -16.44 -5.21
N GLY A 95 -1.36 -17.25 -5.65
CA GLY A 95 -2.26 -18.04 -4.81
C GLY A 95 -1.49 -18.98 -3.89
N GLN A 96 -0.52 -19.72 -4.41
CA GLN A 96 0.32 -20.60 -3.61
C GLN A 96 1.25 -19.82 -2.68
N VAL A 97 1.84 -18.72 -3.16
CA VAL A 97 2.64 -17.79 -2.35
C VAL A 97 1.81 -17.26 -1.16
N PHE A 98 0.58 -16.79 -1.40
CA PHE A 98 -0.30 -16.28 -0.34
C PHE A 98 -0.82 -17.39 0.57
N LYS A 99 -1.07 -18.59 0.06
CA LYS A 99 -1.46 -19.75 0.87
C LYS A 99 -0.34 -20.10 1.84
N ALA A 100 0.87 -20.34 1.33
CA ALA A 100 2.04 -20.66 2.14
C ALA A 100 2.35 -19.59 3.17
N TRP A 101 2.29 -18.31 2.79
CA TRP A 101 2.49 -17.21 3.74
C TRP A 101 1.43 -17.15 4.84
N LYS A 102 0.15 -17.33 4.50
CA LYS A 102 -0.92 -17.37 5.51
C LYS A 102 -0.77 -18.54 6.46
N ASP A 103 -0.33 -19.70 5.98
CA ASP A 103 -0.05 -20.87 6.81
C ASP A 103 1.09 -20.58 7.80
N GLU A 104 2.17 -19.94 7.34
CA GLU A 104 3.29 -19.52 8.19
C GLU A 104 2.85 -18.51 9.25
N VAL A 105 2.10 -17.47 8.85
CA VAL A 105 1.68 -16.43 9.79
C VAL A 105 0.81 -16.98 10.92
N ARG A 106 -0.03 -17.97 10.66
CA ARG A 106 -0.86 -18.62 11.71
C ARG A 106 -0.05 -19.27 12.83
N GLN A 107 1.22 -19.56 12.59
CA GLN A 107 2.13 -20.17 13.58
C GLN A 107 2.90 -19.14 14.41
N HIS A 108 2.77 -17.85 14.09
CA HIS A 108 3.42 -16.78 14.81
C HIS A 108 2.36 -15.97 15.58
N GLU A 109 2.59 -15.76 16.89
CA GLU A 109 1.75 -14.87 17.69
C GLU A 109 1.70 -13.46 17.09
N LYS A 110 2.83 -12.99 16.54
CA LYS A 110 2.96 -11.70 15.88
C LYS A 110 3.62 -11.90 14.52
N VAL A 111 2.94 -11.45 13.47
CA VAL A 111 3.47 -11.42 12.10
C VAL A 111 4.81 -10.68 11.97
N HIS A 112 5.12 -9.75 12.88
CA HIS A 112 6.44 -9.09 12.93
C HIS A 112 7.60 -10.05 13.15
N ASP A 113 7.37 -11.17 13.83
CA ASP A 113 8.40 -12.18 14.07
C ASP A 113 8.75 -12.91 12.77
N LEU A 114 7.73 -13.22 11.95
CA LEU A 114 7.92 -13.77 10.62
C LEU A 114 8.62 -12.75 9.69
N GLU A 115 8.21 -11.48 9.72
CA GLU A 115 8.84 -10.42 8.93
C GLU A 115 10.33 -10.25 9.26
N ARG A 116 10.67 -10.34 10.55
CA ARG A 116 12.06 -10.32 11.01
C ARG A 116 12.82 -11.56 10.54
N LYS A 117 12.22 -12.75 10.67
CA LYS A 117 12.79 -14.03 10.25
C LYS A 117 13.17 -14.03 8.76
N VAL A 118 12.34 -13.43 7.91
CA VAL A 118 12.59 -13.34 6.46
C VAL A 118 13.39 -12.11 6.04
N GLN A 119 13.88 -11.30 6.99
CA GLN A 119 14.65 -10.07 6.73
C GLN A 119 13.91 -9.10 5.80
N MET A 120 12.63 -8.86 6.10
CA MET A 120 11.80 -7.91 5.37
C MET A 120 12.48 -6.54 5.29
N GLY A 121 12.46 -5.92 4.11
CA GLY A 121 13.22 -4.70 3.80
C GLY A 121 14.51 -4.99 3.02
N LYS A 122 15.13 -6.16 3.22
CA LYS A 122 16.12 -6.72 2.29
C LYS A 122 15.48 -7.63 1.25
N ASN A 123 14.55 -8.47 1.70
CA ASN A 123 13.79 -9.38 0.86
C ASN A 123 12.39 -8.84 0.57
N GLU A 124 11.94 -9.04 -0.65
CA GLU A 124 10.53 -8.95 -1.01
C GLU A 124 9.75 -10.09 -0.36
N VAL A 125 8.59 -9.76 0.19
CA VAL A 125 7.67 -10.72 0.81
C VAL A 125 6.31 -10.59 0.12
N PRO A 126 5.38 -11.56 0.26
CA PRO A 126 4.12 -11.59 -0.48
C PRO A 126 3.31 -10.28 -0.42
N ARG A 127 3.50 -9.45 0.61
CA ARG A 127 2.90 -8.11 0.72
C ARG A 127 3.24 -7.19 -0.47
N SER A 128 4.44 -7.24 -1.04
CA SER A 128 4.81 -6.37 -2.17
C SER A 128 4.16 -6.78 -3.48
N LEU A 129 3.66 -8.02 -3.54
CA LEU A 129 2.85 -8.56 -4.62
C LEU A 129 1.35 -8.54 -4.27
N SER A 130 1.00 -8.20 -3.02
CA SER A 130 -0.36 -8.24 -2.53
C SER A 130 -1.19 -7.21 -3.29
N THR A 131 -2.32 -7.70 -3.78
CA THR A 131 -3.36 -7.00 -4.55
C THR A 131 -3.23 -6.98 -6.07
N LEU A 132 -2.17 -7.55 -6.67
CA LEU A 132 -2.15 -7.82 -8.11
C LEU A 132 -3.35 -8.68 -8.56
N LYS A 133 -3.69 -9.72 -7.78
CA LYS A 133 -4.85 -10.59 -8.03
C LYS A 133 -6.17 -9.82 -7.96
N SER A 134 -6.37 -9.01 -6.92
CA SER A 134 -7.57 -8.17 -6.76
C SER A 134 -7.67 -7.10 -7.86
N ALA A 135 -6.55 -6.47 -8.21
CA ALA A 135 -6.43 -5.50 -9.29
C ALA A 135 -6.84 -6.08 -10.65
N LYS A 136 -6.39 -7.31 -10.95
CA LYS A 136 -6.78 -8.06 -12.15
C LYS A 136 -8.29 -8.32 -12.19
N LEU A 137 -8.87 -8.78 -11.08
CA LEU A 137 -10.31 -9.04 -10.98
C LEU A 137 -11.16 -7.81 -11.23
N LEU A 138 -10.73 -6.65 -10.71
CA LEU A 138 -11.49 -5.41 -10.83
C LEU A 138 -11.44 -4.81 -12.25
N LYS A 139 -10.47 -5.18 -13.10
CA LYS A 139 -10.24 -4.61 -14.45
C LYS A 139 -10.21 -3.07 -14.55
N ARG A 140 -10.20 -2.37 -13.40
CA ARG A 140 -10.31 -0.91 -13.25
C ARG A 140 -8.95 -0.24 -12.97
N MET A 141 -7.86 -1.01 -12.97
CA MET A 141 -6.53 -0.53 -12.56
C MET A 141 -5.70 -0.10 -13.77
N ASN A 142 -4.99 1.03 -13.63
CA ASN A 142 -4.16 1.63 -14.68
C ASN A 142 -2.64 1.43 -14.42
N PHE A 143 -1.82 1.93 -15.35
CA PHE A 143 -0.35 1.80 -15.32
C PHE A 143 0.34 2.50 -14.12
N ALA A 144 -0.36 3.37 -13.39
CA ALA A 144 0.14 4.08 -12.20
C ALA A 144 0.39 3.09 -11.07
N MET A 145 -0.52 2.12 -10.94
CA MET A 145 -0.49 1.17 -9.86
C MET A 145 0.62 0.12 -10.07
N ALA A 146 0.84 -0.30 -11.31
CA ALA A 146 1.99 -1.13 -11.69
C ALA A 146 3.33 -0.43 -11.40
N THR A 147 3.41 0.88 -11.68
CA THR A 147 4.61 1.68 -11.39
C THR A 147 4.78 1.91 -9.88
N ALA A 148 3.69 2.16 -9.15
CA ALA A 148 3.68 2.26 -7.69
C ALA A 148 4.14 0.95 -7.02
N LEU A 149 3.69 -0.21 -7.51
CA LEU A 149 4.15 -1.52 -7.06
C LEU A 149 5.65 -1.71 -7.30
N ARG A 150 6.18 -1.25 -8.45
CA ARG A 150 7.62 -1.27 -8.71
C ARG A 150 8.41 -0.40 -7.74
N CYS A 151 7.89 0.75 -7.34
CA CYS A 151 8.60 1.65 -6.43
C CYS A 151 8.75 1.10 -5.02
N LYS A 152 7.86 0.17 -4.61
CA LYS A 152 8.01 -0.61 -3.37
C LYS A 152 9.26 -1.47 -3.38
N ARG A 153 9.70 -1.88 -4.58
CA ARG A 153 10.86 -2.73 -4.85
C ARG A 153 12.14 -1.95 -5.16
N GLY A 154 12.14 -0.64 -4.89
CA GLY A 154 13.23 0.27 -5.24
C GLY A 154 13.02 0.95 -6.59
N CYS A 155 13.00 2.29 -6.59
CA CYS A 155 12.88 3.09 -7.81
C CYS A 155 14.15 2.94 -8.66
N LYS A 156 14.06 2.22 -9.79
CA LYS A 156 15.26 1.85 -10.58
C LYS A 156 15.99 2.99 -11.31
N ASN A 157 15.43 4.20 -11.36
CA ASN A 157 16.05 5.43 -11.87
C ASN A 157 15.09 6.62 -11.70
N ARG A 158 15.59 7.83 -11.96
CA ARG A 158 14.85 9.11 -11.94
C ARG A 158 13.48 9.02 -12.60
N MET A 159 13.40 8.43 -13.80
CA MET A 159 12.14 8.35 -14.53
C MET A 159 11.13 7.44 -13.82
N ASN A 160 11.55 6.31 -13.27
CA ASN A 160 10.63 5.43 -12.52
C ASN A 160 10.11 6.11 -11.25
N PHE A 161 10.98 6.85 -10.54
CA PHE A 161 10.57 7.65 -9.39
C PHE A 161 9.55 8.73 -9.79
N LEU A 162 9.84 9.50 -10.84
CA LEU A 162 8.94 10.55 -11.34
C LEU A 162 7.61 9.96 -11.83
N HIS A 163 7.59 8.82 -12.52
CA HIS A 163 6.34 8.19 -12.95
C HIS A 163 5.52 7.61 -11.80
N ALA A 164 6.17 7.06 -10.78
CA ALA A 164 5.46 6.61 -9.59
C ALA A 164 4.86 7.77 -8.82
N LEU A 165 5.60 8.87 -8.67
CA LEU A 165 5.07 10.11 -8.13
C LEU A 165 3.97 10.70 -9.02
N ARG A 166 4.05 10.56 -10.35
CA ARG A 166 3.08 11.12 -11.29
C ARG A 166 1.85 10.24 -11.49
N GLY A 167 1.79 9.06 -10.86
CA GLY A 167 0.72 8.05 -10.89
C GLY A 167 -0.51 8.35 -11.75
N ILE A 168 -0.28 8.45 -13.07
CA ILE A 168 -1.19 8.67 -14.20
C ILE A 168 -2.23 9.78 -14.01
N GLU A 169 -1.80 10.98 -14.38
CA GLU A 169 -2.51 12.08 -15.05
C GLU A 169 -4.03 12.16 -14.83
N VAL A 170 -4.41 12.88 -13.78
CA VAL A 170 -5.52 13.83 -13.89
C VAL A 170 -4.96 15.25 -13.91
N HIS A 171 -4.02 15.56 -13.02
CA HIS A 171 -3.17 16.76 -13.05
C HIS A 171 -1.74 16.40 -12.64
N PRO A 172 -0.71 16.65 -13.46
CA PRO A 172 0.68 16.41 -13.05
C PRO A 172 1.03 17.27 -11.83
N PRO A 173 1.70 16.74 -10.80
CA PRO A 173 2.21 17.58 -9.71
C PRO A 173 3.14 18.63 -10.30
N THR A 174 3.03 19.87 -9.85
CA THR A 174 3.91 20.97 -10.25
C THR A 174 5.27 20.83 -9.57
N LEU A 175 5.96 19.72 -9.79
CA LEU A 175 7.34 19.47 -9.33
C LEU A 175 8.34 20.46 -9.98
N GLY A 176 7.92 21.14 -11.05
CA GLY A 176 8.73 21.78 -12.08
C GLY A 176 9.42 23.11 -11.77
N LYS A 177 9.62 23.50 -10.51
CA LYS A 177 10.52 24.63 -10.17
C LYS A 177 11.45 24.39 -8.98
N TYR A 178 11.16 23.42 -8.11
CA TYR A 178 11.89 23.24 -6.84
C TYR A 178 12.40 21.80 -6.63
N THR A 179 12.29 20.94 -7.64
CA THR A 179 12.87 19.60 -7.61
C THR A 179 14.22 19.63 -8.31
N THR A 180 15.30 19.29 -7.61
CA THR A 180 16.64 19.18 -8.20
C THR A 180 17.22 17.80 -7.96
N PHE A 181 17.88 17.25 -8.97
CA PHE A 181 18.68 16.04 -8.86
C PHE A 181 20.15 16.44 -8.75
N ASN A 182 20.94 15.69 -8.00
CA ASN A 182 22.40 15.86 -8.02
C ASN A 182 22.99 15.30 -9.32
N ASP A 183 24.27 15.61 -9.60
CA ASP A 183 24.94 15.23 -10.86
C ASP A 183 24.99 13.71 -11.09
N SER A 184 25.00 12.90 -10.02
CA SER A 184 24.96 11.43 -10.11
C SER A 184 23.53 10.85 -10.19
N GLU A 185 22.49 11.68 -10.17
CA GLU A 185 21.07 11.30 -10.04
C GLU A 185 20.77 10.32 -8.88
N GLN A 186 21.64 10.22 -7.89
CA GLN A 186 21.46 9.38 -6.70
C GLN A 186 20.73 10.10 -5.58
N ARG A 187 20.51 11.41 -5.70
CA ARG A 187 19.80 12.21 -4.71
C ARG A 187 18.80 13.12 -5.39
N ILE A 188 17.65 13.29 -4.73
CA ILE A 188 16.60 14.21 -5.13
C ILE A 188 16.29 15.18 -3.99
N THR A 189 16.29 16.47 -4.30
CA THR A 189 15.86 17.52 -3.39
C THR A 189 14.43 17.90 -3.73
N LEU A 190 13.55 17.87 -2.74
CA LEU A 190 12.14 18.18 -2.88
C LEU A 190 11.73 19.26 -1.88
N ARG A 191 10.83 20.14 -2.31
CA ARG A 191 10.10 21.04 -1.41
C ARG A 191 8.77 20.38 -1.03
N ILE A 192 8.67 19.93 0.21
CA ILE A 192 7.57 19.09 0.72
C ILE A 192 7.07 19.62 2.07
N GLU A 193 5.86 19.25 2.46
CA GLU A 193 5.24 19.73 3.70
C GLU A 193 5.46 18.72 4.85
N ASP A 194 6.01 19.19 5.97
CA ASP A 194 6.19 18.40 7.19
C ASP A 194 4.84 18.07 7.82
N ILE A 195 4.60 16.77 8.02
CA ILE A 195 3.44 16.27 8.77
C ILE A 195 3.83 16.05 10.22
N GLY A 196 5.03 15.51 10.46
CA GLY A 196 5.49 15.14 11.80
C GLY A 196 6.38 13.91 11.84
N THR A 197 6.52 13.34 13.03
CA THR A 197 7.38 12.18 13.29
C THR A 197 6.56 10.98 13.73
N VAL A 198 6.87 9.79 13.21
CA VAL A 198 6.23 8.53 13.63
C VAL A 198 6.63 8.18 15.06
N SER A 199 5.64 8.22 15.95
CA SER A 199 5.80 7.96 17.38
C SER A 199 5.36 6.54 17.75
N ILE A 200 4.28 6.07 17.15
CA ILE A 200 3.68 4.76 17.39
C ILE A 200 3.51 4.03 16.06
N VAL A 201 3.77 2.74 16.05
CA VAL A 201 3.49 1.87 14.90
C VAL A 201 2.63 0.71 15.38
N GLY A 202 1.39 0.66 14.94
CA GLY A 202 0.47 -0.44 15.18
C GLY A 202 0.20 -1.20 13.89
N ARG A 203 -0.11 -2.48 14.04
CA ARG A 203 -0.61 -3.31 12.94
C ARG A 203 -2.00 -3.81 13.32
N PRO A 204 -3.02 -3.61 12.48
CA PRO A 204 -4.33 -4.18 12.74
C PRO A 204 -4.22 -5.71 12.76
N GLU A 205 -5.01 -6.36 13.63
CA GLU A 205 -5.06 -7.81 13.74
C GLU A 205 -5.40 -8.46 12.40
N GLN A 206 -4.82 -9.62 12.15
CA GLN A 206 -5.09 -10.35 10.92
C GLN A 206 -6.44 -11.04 10.99
N GLY A 207 -7.17 -11.02 9.88
CA GLY A 207 -8.44 -11.73 9.78
C GLY A 207 -9.35 -11.19 8.70
N SER A 208 -10.65 -11.31 8.94
CA SER A 208 -11.69 -10.79 8.05
C SER A 208 -11.60 -9.26 7.92
N MET A 209 -12.20 -8.71 6.86
CA MET A 209 -12.32 -7.27 6.64
C MET A 209 -12.89 -6.54 7.87
N MET A 210 -13.83 -7.16 8.58
CA MET A 210 -14.44 -6.60 9.79
C MET A 210 -13.47 -6.57 10.98
N GLN A 211 -12.61 -7.57 11.13
CA GLN A 211 -11.59 -7.59 12.19
C GLN A 211 -10.51 -6.53 11.95
N ALA A 212 -10.10 -6.35 10.69
CA ALA A 212 -9.18 -5.28 10.30
C ALA A 212 -9.79 -3.90 10.59
N PHE A 213 -11.06 -3.68 10.23
CA PHE A 213 -11.78 -2.44 10.53
C PHE A 213 -11.92 -2.22 12.04
N SER A 214 -12.29 -3.26 12.79
CA SER A 214 -12.40 -3.22 14.26
C SER A 214 -11.10 -2.77 14.93
N SER A 215 -9.98 -3.41 14.59
CA SER A 215 -8.68 -3.10 15.17
C SER A 215 -8.21 -1.69 14.80
N ALA A 216 -8.36 -1.33 13.53
CA ALA A 216 -7.93 -0.03 13.04
C ALA A 216 -8.77 1.13 13.61
N ALA A 217 -10.08 0.94 13.78
CA ALA A 217 -10.96 1.92 14.43
C ALA A 217 -10.63 2.10 15.92
N LYS A 218 -10.34 1.01 16.65
CA LYS A 218 -9.93 1.10 18.06
C LYS A 218 -8.59 1.83 18.20
N LEU A 219 -7.62 1.50 17.37
CA LEU A 219 -6.31 2.16 17.39
C LEU A 219 -6.40 3.65 17.00
N ALA A 220 -7.25 4.00 16.03
CA ALA A 220 -7.53 5.39 15.69
C ALA A 220 -8.10 6.17 16.90
N LEU A 221 -9.06 5.57 17.62
CA LEU A 221 -9.65 6.14 18.83
C LEU A 221 -8.59 6.35 19.93
N GLU A 222 -7.67 5.39 20.12
CA GLU A 222 -6.61 5.50 21.13
C GLU A 222 -5.60 6.60 20.83
N ILE A 223 -5.31 6.86 19.55
CA ILE A 223 -4.32 7.85 19.12
C ILE A 223 -4.91 9.27 19.13
N ASP A 224 -6.08 9.47 18.50
CA ASP A 224 -6.67 10.80 18.31
C ASP A 224 -7.61 11.22 19.45
N GLY A 225 -8.13 10.25 20.21
CA GLY A 225 -9.06 10.49 21.30
C GLY A 225 -10.54 10.34 20.93
N PRO A 226 -11.44 10.51 21.91
CA PRO A 226 -12.84 10.13 21.79
C PRO A 226 -13.77 11.22 21.24
N ASP A 227 -13.27 12.40 20.88
CA ASP A 227 -14.11 13.44 20.27
C ASP A 227 -14.66 12.94 18.92
N VAL A 228 -15.98 13.04 18.71
CA VAL A 228 -16.64 12.50 17.51
C VAL A 228 -16.10 13.11 16.22
N ARG A 229 -15.82 14.42 16.20
CA ARG A 229 -15.36 15.11 15.00
C ARG A 229 -13.93 14.71 14.66
N ASP A 230 -13.06 14.69 15.67
CA ASP A 230 -11.67 14.25 15.50
C ASP A 230 -11.62 12.76 15.11
N PHE A 231 -12.47 11.92 15.69
CA PHE A 231 -12.55 10.50 15.33
C PHE A 231 -12.99 10.29 13.88
N ILE A 232 -14.00 11.02 13.40
CA ILE A 232 -14.46 10.91 12.01
C ILE A 232 -13.42 11.47 11.02
N ALA A 233 -12.74 12.56 11.37
CA ALA A 233 -11.60 13.05 10.61
C ALA A 233 -10.48 11.99 10.53
N THR A 234 -10.23 11.29 11.64
CA THR A 234 -9.25 10.19 11.71
C THR A 234 -9.64 9.00 10.85
N LEU A 235 -10.92 8.63 10.83
CA LEU A 235 -11.42 7.62 9.92
C LEU A 235 -11.30 8.06 8.46
N GLY A 236 -11.41 9.35 8.14
CA GLY A 236 -11.06 9.86 6.81
C GLY A 236 -9.61 9.59 6.40
N ARG A 237 -8.67 9.57 7.36
CA ARG A 237 -7.23 9.33 7.16
C ARG A 237 -6.84 7.85 7.16
N THR A 238 -7.71 6.97 7.67
CA THR A 238 -7.44 5.53 7.86
C THR A 238 -8.42 4.62 7.10
N HIS A 239 -9.56 5.14 6.64
CA HIS A 239 -10.63 4.40 5.98
C HIS A 239 -11.38 5.36 5.04
N PRO A 240 -10.86 5.60 3.83
CA PRO A 240 -11.31 6.71 2.97
C PRO A 240 -12.81 6.63 2.73
N GLY A 241 -13.51 7.61 3.25
CA GLY A 241 -14.94 7.84 3.15
C GLY A 241 -15.14 9.33 3.34
N ASN A 242 -16.21 9.91 2.81
CA ASN A 242 -16.40 11.34 2.90
C ASN A 242 -16.74 11.74 4.35
N ALA A 243 -15.71 12.07 5.14
CA ALA A 243 -15.82 12.42 6.55
C ALA A 243 -16.81 13.57 6.80
N LEU A 244 -16.90 14.52 5.85
CA LEU A 244 -17.87 15.61 5.88
C LEU A 244 -19.30 15.05 5.79
N THR A 245 -19.57 14.20 4.80
CA THR A 245 -20.87 13.54 4.65
C THR A 245 -21.20 12.63 5.83
N THR A 246 -20.22 11.99 6.46
CA THR A 246 -20.45 11.17 7.65
C THR A 246 -20.92 12.02 8.83
N MET A 247 -20.29 13.18 9.09
CA MET A 247 -20.74 14.09 10.16
C MET A 247 -22.16 14.60 9.91
N GLU A 248 -22.45 15.07 8.69
CA GLU A 248 -23.78 15.54 8.29
C GLU A 248 -24.85 14.45 8.52
N ILE A 249 -24.58 13.22 8.10
CA ILE A 249 -25.50 12.08 8.31
C ILE A 249 -25.74 11.81 9.80
N LEU A 250 -24.72 11.94 10.66
CA LEU A 250 -24.87 11.72 12.10
C LEU A 250 -25.69 12.82 12.76
N GLU A 251 -25.53 14.07 12.33
CA GLU A 251 -26.32 15.21 12.79
C GLU A 251 -27.78 15.05 12.36
N GLU A 252 -28.05 14.74 11.09
CA GLU A 252 -29.40 14.48 10.56
C GLU A 252 -30.11 13.34 11.29
N LYS A 253 -29.38 12.29 11.65
CA LYS A 253 -29.92 11.13 12.40
C LYS A 253 -29.94 11.32 13.91
N ASN A 254 -29.45 12.44 14.42
CA ASN A 254 -29.31 12.71 15.86
C ASN A 254 -28.50 11.62 16.61
N GLU A 255 -27.47 11.06 15.95
CA GLU A 255 -26.64 9.97 16.49
C GLU A 255 -25.34 10.47 17.15
N VAL A 256 -24.99 11.75 17.00
CA VAL A 256 -23.72 12.33 17.49
C VAL A 256 -23.50 12.03 18.98
N ASN A 257 -24.50 12.26 19.84
CA ASN A 257 -24.39 12.02 21.27
C ASN A 257 -24.23 10.53 21.61
N ASN A 258 -24.88 9.65 20.86
CA ASN A 258 -24.77 8.21 21.05
C ASN A 258 -23.36 7.73 20.66
N VAL A 259 -22.84 8.19 19.52
CA VAL A 259 -21.46 7.90 19.10
C VAL A 259 -20.45 8.43 20.14
N GLN A 260 -20.60 9.67 20.61
CA GLN A 260 -19.72 10.26 21.62
C GLN A 260 -19.68 9.43 22.91
N ARG A 261 -20.83 8.94 23.37
CA ARG A 261 -20.94 8.06 24.55
C ARG A 261 -20.16 6.75 24.34
N VAL A 262 -20.28 6.13 23.16
CA VAL A 262 -19.59 4.88 22.84
C VAL A 262 -18.07 5.10 22.73
N LEU A 263 -17.62 6.18 22.08
CA LEU A 263 -16.20 6.53 21.97
C LEU A 263 -15.58 6.75 23.36
N ASN A 264 -16.23 7.53 24.23
CA ASN A 264 -15.76 7.75 25.60
C ASN A 264 -15.66 6.44 26.40
N LYS A 265 -16.64 5.54 26.26
CA LYS A 265 -16.61 4.24 26.93
C LYS A 265 -15.42 3.39 26.47
N LEU A 266 -15.20 3.30 25.16
CA LEU A 266 -14.14 2.47 24.58
C LEU A 266 -12.74 3.07 24.78
N PHE A 267 -12.62 4.40 24.75
CA PHE A 267 -11.37 5.10 25.02
C PHE A 267 -10.87 4.87 26.45
N ASN A 268 -11.79 4.88 27.41
CA ASN A 268 -11.49 4.60 28.82
C ASN A 268 -11.32 3.11 29.15
N CYS A 269 -11.44 2.21 28.16
CA CYS A 269 -11.30 0.77 28.36
C CYS A 269 -10.05 0.27 27.61
N SER A 270 -8.91 0.30 28.29
CA SER A 270 -7.60 -0.09 27.74
C SER A 270 -7.42 -1.61 27.59
N GLU A 271 -8.28 -2.41 28.23
CA GLU A 271 -8.20 -3.88 28.18
C GLU A 271 -8.73 -4.48 26.86
N ILE A 272 -9.44 -3.68 26.06
CA ILE A 272 -10.06 -4.14 24.83
C ILE A 272 -9.20 -3.70 23.63
N PRO A 273 -8.48 -4.63 22.95
CA PRO A 273 -7.54 -4.30 21.88
C PRO A 273 -8.22 -3.95 20.54
N SER A 274 -9.52 -4.24 20.40
CA SER A 274 -10.27 -4.07 19.16
C SER A 274 -11.72 -3.69 19.44
N TRP A 275 -12.41 -3.08 18.48
CA TRP A 275 -13.83 -2.77 18.65
C TRP A 275 -14.65 -4.05 18.90
N PRO A 276 -15.56 -4.07 19.90
CA PRO A 276 -16.35 -5.26 20.22
C PRO A 276 -17.10 -5.86 19.03
N THR A 277 -17.11 -7.19 18.91
CA THR A 277 -17.85 -7.93 17.88
C THR A 277 -19.33 -8.12 18.21
N ASP A 278 -19.65 -8.16 19.50
CA ASP A 278 -20.96 -8.48 20.03
C ASP A 278 -21.54 -7.33 20.87
N GLY A 279 -22.85 -7.39 21.11
CA GLY A 279 -23.60 -6.35 21.81
C GLY A 279 -24.15 -5.25 20.89
N LYS A 280 -24.85 -4.29 21.52
CA LYS A 280 -25.60 -3.23 20.80
C LYS A 280 -24.69 -2.22 20.07
N ASP A 281 -23.54 -1.90 20.67
CA ASP A 281 -22.61 -0.87 20.21
C ASP A 281 -21.38 -1.51 19.52
N ASN A 282 -21.59 -2.63 18.82
CA ASN A 282 -20.53 -3.44 18.22
C ASN A 282 -19.99 -2.85 16.90
N ILE A 283 -19.01 -3.53 16.29
CA ILE A 283 -18.37 -3.08 15.06
C ILE A 283 -19.32 -3.02 13.85
N LYS A 284 -20.38 -3.85 13.82
CA LYS A 284 -21.40 -3.79 12.76
C LYS A 284 -22.22 -2.51 12.90
N TRP A 285 -22.62 -2.17 14.12
CA TRP A 285 -23.28 -0.90 14.42
C TRP A 285 -22.39 0.28 14.01
N LEU A 286 -21.10 0.29 14.37
CA LEU A 286 -20.19 1.37 13.99
C LEU A 286 -20.10 1.50 12.46
N ARG A 287 -19.93 0.39 11.75
CA ARG A 287 -19.90 0.37 10.29
C ARG A 287 -21.19 0.97 9.70
N ASP A 288 -22.35 0.65 10.27
CA ASP A 288 -23.64 1.10 9.76
C ASP A 288 -23.92 2.57 10.08
N VAL A 289 -23.59 3.02 11.31
CA VAL A 289 -23.80 4.42 11.74
C VAL A 289 -22.92 5.38 10.93
N LEU A 290 -21.70 4.95 10.59
CA LEU A 290 -20.76 5.70 9.76
C LEU A 290 -21.03 5.54 8.25
N SER A 291 -22.10 4.85 7.86
CA SER A 291 -22.49 4.57 6.46
C SER A 291 -21.48 3.75 5.66
N PHE A 292 -20.54 3.05 6.31
CA PHE A 292 -19.60 2.16 5.64
C PHE A 292 -20.24 0.89 5.08
N SER A 293 -21.46 0.56 5.49
CA SER A 293 -22.26 -0.54 4.93
C SER A 293 -23.09 -0.18 3.71
N LYS A 294 -23.20 1.11 3.36
CA LYS A 294 -23.92 1.53 2.15
C LYS A 294 -23.13 1.19 0.90
N LEU A 295 -23.83 1.01 -0.23
CA LEU A 295 -23.21 0.93 -1.55
C LEU A 295 -22.84 2.34 -2.03
N ARG A 296 -21.73 2.48 -2.76
CA ARG A 296 -21.45 3.73 -3.49
C ARG A 296 -22.35 3.80 -4.74
N PRO A 297 -22.84 4.99 -5.14
CA PRO A 297 -23.62 5.13 -6.36
C PRO A 297 -22.87 4.56 -7.57
N GLY A 298 -23.45 3.56 -8.25
CA GLY A 298 -22.83 2.89 -9.40
C GLY A 298 -21.86 1.75 -9.09
N ASP A 299 -21.68 1.39 -7.81
CA ASP A 299 -20.90 0.23 -7.39
C ASP A 299 -21.78 -0.88 -6.79
N ASP A 300 -21.33 -2.12 -6.92
CA ASP A 300 -21.93 -3.33 -6.34
C ASP A 300 -21.35 -3.70 -4.96
N GLN A 301 -20.35 -2.93 -4.50
CA GLN A 301 -19.65 -3.13 -3.23
C GLN A 301 -20.04 -2.07 -2.19
N THR A 302 -20.06 -2.48 -0.92
CA THR A 302 -20.21 -1.53 0.21
C THR A 302 -19.02 -0.57 0.23
N VAL A 303 -19.16 0.61 0.85
CA VAL A 303 -18.03 1.54 1.01
C VAL A 303 -16.85 0.85 1.69
N LEU A 304 -17.09 0.04 2.73
CA LEU A 304 -16.03 -0.74 3.38
C LEU A 304 -15.40 -1.78 2.44
N GLY A 305 -16.22 -2.42 1.60
CA GLY A 305 -15.80 -3.38 0.58
C GLY A 305 -14.93 -2.74 -0.50
N ASP A 306 -15.34 -1.59 -1.03
CA ASP A 306 -14.55 -0.80 -1.99
C ASP A 306 -13.25 -0.29 -1.33
N ASN A 307 -13.32 0.18 -0.08
CA ASN A 307 -12.16 0.51 0.76
C ASN A 307 -11.19 -0.67 0.89
N ALA A 308 -11.68 -1.88 1.09
CA ALA A 308 -10.82 -3.05 1.14
C ALA A 308 -10.25 -3.42 -0.24
N ALA A 309 -11.04 -3.31 -1.31
CA ALA A 309 -10.68 -3.78 -2.64
C ALA A 309 -9.82 -2.77 -3.40
N ARG A 310 -10.32 -1.56 -3.62
CA ARG A 310 -9.65 -0.51 -4.39
C ARG A 310 -8.52 0.13 -3.61
N PHE A 311 -8.81 0.50 -2.37
CA PHE A 311 -7.93 1.29 -1.53
C PHE A 311 -6.95 0.41 -0.73
N GLY A 312 -7.38 -0.79 -0.34
CA GLY A 312 -6.48 -1.82 0.17
C GLY A 312 -5.43 -2.25 -0.86
N THR A 313 -5.73 -2.19 -2.16
CA THR A 313 -4.72 -2.38 -3.21
C THR A 313 -3.63 -1.32 -3.12
N ILE A 314 -4.03 -0.08 -2.96
CA ILE A 314 -3.15 1.10 -2.87
C ILE A 314 -2.27 1.04 -1.60
N HIS A 315 -2.81 0.55 -0.49
CA HIS A 315 -2.16 0.43 0.82
C HIS A 315 -1.58 -0.96 1.15
N CYS A 316 -1.50 -1.89 0.18
CA CYS A 316 -0.97 -3.25 0.42
C CYS A 316 -1.75 -4.05 1.49
N ARG A 317 -3.07 -3.92 1.57
CA ARG A 317 -3.92 -4.80 2.38
C ARG A 317 -3.66 -6.27 2.02
N PRO A 318 -3.63 -7.18 3.02
CA PRO A 318 -3.94 -6.96 4.44
C PRO A 318 -2.76 -6.48 5.31
N TYR A 319 -1.63 -6.06 4.72
CA TYR A 319 -0.37 -5.85 5.44
C TYR A 319 -0.03 -4.37 5.70
N HIS A 320 -1.04 -3.50 5.67
CA HIS A 320 -0.94 -2.08 6.04
C HIS A 320 -0.65 -1.90 7.54
N TYR A 321 -0.14 -0.73 7.89
CA TYR A 321 0.11 -0.31 9.26
C TYR A 321 -0.73 0.92 9.58
N THR A 322 -1.13 1.05 10.85
CA THR A 322 -1.66 2.31 11.39
C THR A 322 -0.59 2.90 12.28
N VAL A 323 -0.15 4.11 11.99
CA VAL A 323 0.87 4.81 12.79
C VAL A 323 0.27 6.04 13.45
N GLY A 324 0.80 6.36 14.64
CA GLY A 324 0.59 7.66 15.27
C GLY A 324 1.72 8.59 14.90
N ILE A 325 1.42 9.69 14.22
CA ILE A 325 2.38 10.72 13.83
C ILE A 325 2.19 11.93 14.72
N THR A 326 3.22 12.30 15.48
CA THR A 326 3.24 13.52 16.29
C THR A 326 3.61 14.71 15.41
N CYS A 327 2.70 15.67 15.31
CA CYS A 327 2.93 16.91 14.57
C CYS A 327 3.98 17.77 15.28
N THR A 328 4.92 18.33 14.52
CA THR A 328 6.00 19.21 15.02
C THR A 328 5.54 20.60 15.42
N GLY A 329 4.33 21.00 15.01
CA GLY A 329 3.79 22.34 15.28
C GLY A 329 2.88 22.41 16.50
N CYS A 330 2.03 21.40 16.71
CA CYS A 330 1.06 21.37 17.81
C CYS A 330 1.26 20.24 18.82
N ASP A 331 2.28 19.40 18.64
CA ASP A 331 2.62 18.24 19.47
C ASP A 331 1.50 17.19 19.65
N ARG A 332 0.37 17.36 18.98
CA ARG A 332 -0.71 16.38 18.92
C ARG A 332 -0.30 15.20 18.04
N MET A 333 -0.75 14.01 18.44
CA MET A 333 -0.57 12.79 17.66
C MET A 333 -1.83 12.51 16.85
N PHE A 334 -1.64 12.05 15.60
CA PHE A 334 -2.72 11.73 14.69
C PHE A 334 -2.49 10.37 14.04
N ALA A 335 -3.54 9.58 13.92
CA ALA A 335 -3.50 8.26 13.32
C ALA A 335 -3.58 8.34 11.80
N HIS A 336 -2.75 7.54 11.15
CA HIS A 336 -2.70 7.44 9.70
C HIS A 336 -2.48 6.00 9.25
N GLU A 337 -3.14 5.60 8.15
CA GLU A 337 -2.83 4.34 7.47
C GLU A 337 -1.64 4.54 6.53
N ILE A 338 -0.64 3.67 6.67
CA ILE A 338 0.60 3.73 5.89
C ILE A 338 0.91 2.38 5.28
N GLU A 339 1.68 2.46 4.21
CA GLU A 339 2.41 1.34 3.68
C GLU A 339 3.87 1.42 4.12
N SER A 340 4.35 0.36 4.78
CA SER A 340 5.74 0.24 5.21
C SER A 340 6.59 -0.52 4.20
N PHE A 341 7.80 -0.04 3.92
CA PHE A 341 8.81 -0.76 3.14
C PHE A 341 9.83 -1.46 4.04
N VAL A 342 9.91 -1.06 5.31
CA VAL A 342 10.89 -1.55 6.29
C VAL A 342 10.20 -2.24 7.48
N LEU A 343 11.01 -2.75 8.42
CA LEU A 343 10.52 -3.29 9.69
C LEU A 343 9.95 -2.17 10.59
N GLN A 344 9.07 -2.55 11.51
CA GLN A 344 8.46 -1.63 12.48
C GLN A 344 9.49 -0.79 13.27
N THR A 345 10.63 -1.39 13.60
CA THR A 345 11.71 -0.73 14.34
C THR A 345 12.35 0.42 13.57
N GLU A 346 12.38 0.34 12.24
CA GLU A 346 12.93 1.36 11.34
C GLU A 346 11.88 2.42 10.96
N LEU A 347 10.59 2.09 11.06
CA LEU A 347 9.52 3.06 10.91
C LEU A 347 9.43 4.05 12.07
N ARG A 348 9.77 3.60 13.28
CA ARG A 348 9.76 4.47 14.46
C ARG A 348 10.79 5.58 14.26
N ASN A 349 10.39 6.83 14.53
CA ASN A 349 11.17 8.04 14.27
C ASN A 349 11.33 8.43 12.79
N ALA A 350 10.67 7.73 11.86
CA ALA A 350 10.59 8.23 10.48
C ALA A 350 9.81 9.55 10.45
N ARG A 351 10.27 10.48 9.61
CA ARG A 351 9.62 11.76 9.32
C ARG A 351 8.59 11.56 8.21
N ALA A 352 7.38 12.08 8.39
CA ALA A 352 6.34 12.02 7.40
C ALA A 352 6.24 13.36 6.64
N TYR A 353 6.28 13.29 5.32
CA TYR A 353 6.25 14.47 4.46
C TYR A 353 5.20 14.34 3.38
N ARG A 354 4.27 15.31 3.30
CA ARG A 354 3.29 15.42 2.23
C ARG A 354 3.91 16.03 0.99
N ILE A 355 3.51 15.55 -0.18
CA ILE A 355 3.88 16.14 -1.47
C ILE A 355 2.74 17.06 -1.93
N PRO A 356 2.91 18.39 -1.86
CA PRO A 356 1.84 19.32 -2.18
C PRO A 356 1.39 19.23 -3.65
N GLY A 357 0.09 19.36 -3.86
CA GLY A 357 -0.58 19.32 -5.16
C GLY A 357 -0.73 17.92 -5.75
N LEU A 358 -0.17 16.88 -5.12
CA LEU A 358 -0.19 15.53 -5.67
C LEU A 358 -1.54 14.85 -5.44
N LYS A 359 -2.12 14.31 -6.53
CA LYS A 359 -3.38 13.58 -6.58
C LYS A 359 -3.26 12.38 -7.52
N TYR A 360 -3.70 11.20 -7.10
CA TYR A 360 -3.91 10.06 -7.98
C TYR A 360 -5.37 9.95 -8.40
N LEU A 361 -5.63 9.16 -9.45
CA LEU A 361 -6.99 8.87 -9.93
C LEU A 361 -7.94 8.37 -8.82
N CYS A 362 -7.39 7.72 -7.79
CA CYS A 362 -8.13 7.15 -6.66
C CYS A 362 -7.74 7.78 -5.31
N SER A 363 -7.18 8.99 -5.31
CA SER A 363 -6.85 9.69 -4.07
C SER A 363 -7.36 11.14 -4.12
N GLU A 364 -7.45 11.77 -2.96
CA GLU A 364 -7.77 13.20 -2.88
C GLU A 364 -6.57 14.06 -3.27
N LYS A 365 -6.79 15.34 -3.53
CA LYS A 365 -5.67 16.29 -3.63
C LYS A 365 -4.98 16.39 -2.26
N ASP A 366 -3.65 16.53 -2.25
CA ASP A 366 -2.85 16.72 -1.03
C ASP A 366 -2.94 15.52 -0.07
N SER A 367 -3.20 14.33 -0.62
CA SER A 367 -3.39 13.09 0.14
C SER A 367 -2.17 12.17 0.11
N LEU A 368 -1.13 12.50 -0.67
CA LEU A 368 0.08 11.68 -0.72
C LEU A 368 1.16 12.19 0.23
N ALA A 369 1.72 11.28 1.03
CA ALA A 369 2.93 11.50 1.79
C ALA A 369 3.91 10.34 1.68
N ILE A 370 5.16 10.62 1.98
CA ILE A 370 6.24 9.66 2.10
C ILE A 370 6.75 9.65 3.54
N LEU A 371 7.20 8.49 4.00
CA LEU A 371 7.93 8.36 5.26
C LEU A 371 9.42 8.27 4.95
N VAL A 372 10.21 9.04 5.68
CA VAL A 372 11.65 9.20 5.46
C VAL A 372 12.37 8.92 6.76
N TYR A 373 13.32 7.99 6.73
CA TYR A 373 14.25 7.77 7.83
C TYR A 373 15.66 8.06 7.33
N GLU A 374 16.37 8.95 8.04
CA GLU A 374 17.62 9.57 7.57
C GLU A 374 17.43 10.23 6.18
N ASP A 375 17.98 9.65 5.13
CA ASP A 375 17.84 10.09 3.75
C ASP A 375 17.04 9.12 2.86
N LYS A 376 16.40 8.08 3.44
CA LYS A 376 15.74 7.01 2.67
C LYS A 376 14.23 7.04 2.83
N VAL A 377 13.51 6.77 1.74
CA VAL A 377 12.07 6.52 1.78
C VAL A 377 11.81 5.13 2.37
N VAL A 378 11.16 5.08 3.52
CA VAL A 378 10.88 3.85 4.28
C VAL A 378 9.39 3.46 4.29
N GLY A 379 8.54 4.32 3.73
CA GLY A 379 7.11 4.04 3.58
C GLY A 379 6.38 5.16 2.84
N ARG A 380 5.06 5.03 2.74
CA ARG A 380 4.19 6.04 2.12
C ARG A 380 2.77 6.04 2.67
N MET A 381 2.03 7.08 2.35
CA MET A 381 0.66 7.35 2.79
C MET A 381 -0.13 7.89 1.60
N ILE A 382 -1.37 7.44 1.39
CA ILE A 382 -2.19 7.82 0.23
C ILE A 382 -3.50 8.54 0.64
N TRP A 383 -3.74 8.67 1.96
CA TRP A 383 -4.73 9.57 2.58
C TRP A 383 -4.12 10.42 3.71
N ALA A 384 -2.95 10.99 3.43
CA ALA A 384 -2.27 11.94 4.28
C ALA A 384 -2.94 13.32 4.30
N THR A 385 -4.28 13.38 4.33
CA THR A 385 -4.99 14.65 4.42
C THR A 385 -4.51 15.41 5.67
N PRO A 386 -4.48 16.76 5.63
CA PRO A 386 -4.04 17.56 6.76
C PRO A 386 -4.76 17.19 8.05
N ALA A 387 -3.98 16.80 9.06
CA ALA A 387 -4.50 16.45 10.38
C ALA A 387 -4.69 17.67 11.29
N CYS A 388 -3.97 18.75 11.00
CA CYS A 388 -4.05 20.01 11.71
C CYS A 388 -3.64 21.17 10.77
N ALA A 389 -3.75 22.40 11.27
CA ALA A 389 -3.44 23.61 10.51
C ALA A 389 -1.94 24.01 10.51
N CYS A 390 -1.06 23.23 11.14
CA CYS A 390 0.35 23.58 11.35
C CYS A 390 1.25 23.51 10.10
N GLY A 391 0.68 23.33 8.90
CA GLY A 391 1.41 23.01 7.66
C GLY A 391 2.69 23.84 7.47
N ARG A 392 3.84 23.17 7.50
CA ARG A 392 5.17 23.78 7.33
C ARG A 392 5.85 23.16 6.13
N THR A 393 6.40 23.97 5.24
CA THR A 393 7.16 23.47 4.08
C THR A 393 8.65 23.40 4.42
N GLU A 394 9.29 22.30 4.05
CA GLU A 394 10.71 22.03 4.21
C GLU A 394 11.36 21.64 2.87
N VAL A 395 12.67 21.82 2.79
CA VAL A 395 13.48 21.30 1.68
C VAL A 395 14.19 20.05 2.17
N VAL A 396 13.88 18.91 1.56
CA VAL A 396 14.37 17.60 1.99
C VAL A 396 15.16 16.98 0.84
N THR A 397 16.37 16.49 1.14
CA THR A 397 17.20 15.76 0.19
C THR A 397 17.11 14.27 0.51
N LEU A 398 16.64 13.48 -0.46
CA LEU A 398 16.45 12.06 -0.33
C LEU A 398 17.46 11.32 -1.20
N ARG A 399 18.02 10.24 -0.66
CA ARG A 399 18.78 9.25 -1.42
C ARG A 399 17.80 8.40 -2.24
N ILE A 400 18.07 8.33 -3.53
CA ILE A 400 17.48 7.34 -4.41
C ILE A 400 18.26 6.04 -4.18
N PRO A 401 17.60 4.91 -3.89
CA PRO A 401 18.28 3.65 -3.57
C PRO A 401 19.34 3.29 -4.62
N GLU A 402 20.49 2.79 -4.16
CA GLU A 402 21.60 2.36 -5.02
C GLU A 402 21.14 1.27 -5.99
N LEU A 403 21.55 1.43 -7.24
CA LEU A 403 21.10 0.61 -8.35
C LEU A 403 22.22 -0.36 -8.74
N PHE A 404 21.95 -1.66 -8.69
CA PHE A 404 22.68 -2.60 -9.53
C PHE A 404 22.21 -2.42 -10.98
N MET A 405 22.96 -1.65 -11.76
CA MET A 405 22.89 -1.73 -13.21
C MET A 405 23.46 -3.10 -13.63
N PRO A 406 22.75 -3.90 -14.45
CA PRO A 406 23.44 -4.92 -15.25
C PRO A 406 24.46 -4.19 -16.13
N ARG A 407 25.73 -4.63 -16.11
CA ARG A 407 26.86 -4.06 -16.88
C ARG A 407 26.61 -3.91 -18.39
N ILE A 408 25.50 -4.45 -18.91
CA ILE A 408 25.18 -4.51 -20.34
C ILE A 408 24.65 -3.17 -20.88
N PHE A 409 24.21 -2.24 -20.04
CA PHE A 409 23.72 -0.94 -20.52
C PHE A 409 24.81 0.10 -20.81
N ASP A 410 26.07 -0.15 -20.45
CA ASP A 410 27.20 0.73 -20.79
C ASP A 410 27.80 0.42 -22.18
N GLN A 411 27.26 -0.56 -22.92
CA GLN A 411 27.80 -1.00 -24.21
C GLN A 411 26.86 -0.80 -25.41
N LEU A 412 25.81 0.00 -25.26
CA LEU A 412 25.05 0.48 -26.41
C LEU A 412 25.47 1.91 -26.71
N ASP A 413 26.56 2.03 -27.47
CA ASP A 413 26.80 3.23 -28.27
C ASP A 413 25.58 3.40 -29.21
N ILE A 414 24.81 4.46 -28.98
CA ILE A 414 23.88 5.03 -29.96
C ILE A 414 24.65 6.08 -30.75
#